data_AF-A0A927MUI6-F1
#
_entry.id   AF-A0A927MUI6-F1
#
_cell.length_a   1.000
_cell.length_b   1.000
_cell.length_c   1.000
_cell.angle_alpha   90.00
_cell.angle_beta   90.00
_cell.angle_gamma   90.00
#
_symmetry.space_group_name_H-M   'P 1'
#
loop_
_entity.id
_entity.type
_entity.pdbx_description
1 polymer ?
#
loop_
_entity_poly.entity_id
_entity_poly.type
_entity_poly.pdbx_seq_one_letter_code
_entity_poly.pdbx_strand_id
1 'polypeptide(L)' 'MSDVDAATMVREHVRAFNAGDVDALLAGFTEDAVWITGTAVVRGRAGLRTCSPGR' A
#
# COMPACT_ATOMS: atom_id res chain seq x y z
N MET A 1 -9.58 -18.74 -12.11
CA MET A 1 -8.91 -17.97 -11.06
C MET A 1 -10.00 -17.18 -10.39
N SER A 2 -10.47 -17.64 -9.23
CA SER A 2 -11.62 -17.01 -8.57
C SER A 2 -11.35 -15.53 -8.44
N ASP A 3 -12.29 -14.75 -8.97
CA ASP A 3 -12.30 -13.30 -8.94
C ASP A 3 -12.14 -12.86 -7.49
N VAL A 4 -10.90 -12.52 -7.12
CA VAL A 4 -10.65 -11.87 -5.87
C VAL A 4 -11.27 -10.49 -6.06
N ASP A 5 -12.49 -10.33 -5.54
CA ASP A 5 -13.26 -9.10 -5.64
C ASP A 5 -12.36 -7.91 -5.35
N ALA A 6 -12.15 -7.06 -6.34
CA ALA A 6 -11.29 -5.90 -6.24
C ALA A 6 -11.66 -5.04 -5.01
N ALA A 7 -12.94 -5.00 -4.64
CA ALA A 7 -13.38 -4.28 -3.46
C ALA A 7 -12.88 -4.94 -2.15
N THR A 8 -12.72 -6.26 -2.11
CA THR A 8 -12.12 -6.97 -0.97
C THR A 8 -10.63 -6.64 -0.84
N MET A 9 -9.89 -6.59 -1.96
CA MET A 9 -8.48 -6.18 -1.94
C MET A 9 -8.30 -4.74 -1.45
N VAL A 10 -9.15 -3.82 -1.91
CA VAL A 10 -9.12 -2.42 -1.45
C VAL A 10 -9.45 -2.32 0.05
N ARG A 11 -10.42 -3.11 0.54
CA ARG A 11 -10.78 -3.11 1.97
C ARG A 11 -9.61 -3.55 2.86
N GLU A 12 -8.94 -4.64 2.52
CA GLU A 12 -7.77 -5.12 3.28
C GLU A 12 -6.60 -4.13 3.19
N HIS A 13 -6.39 -3.51 2.02
CA HIS A 13 -5.40 -2.46 1.85
C HIS A 13 -5.64 -1.25 2.77
N VAL A 14 -6.89 -0.76 2.82
CA VAL A 14 -7.28 0.35 3.71
C VAL A 14 -7.15 -0.04 5.18
N ARG A 15 -7.47 -1.29 5.53
CA ARG A 15 -7.31 -1.80 6.89
C ARG A 15 -5.85 -1.78 7.34
N ALA A 16 -4.93 -2.27 6.49
CA ALA A 16 -3.49 -2.25 6.77
C ALA A 16 -2.97 -0.81 6.93
N PHE A 17 -3.42 0.11 6.06
CA PHE A 17 -3.09 1.53 6.16
C PHE A 17 -3.53 2.14 7.50
N ASN A 18 -4.78 1.92 7.89
CA ASN A 18 -5.33 2.46 9.14
C ASN A 18 -4.71 1.84 10.40
N ALA A 19 -4.24 0.59 10.32
CA ALA A 19 -3.54 -0.08 11.40
C ALA A 19 -2.06 0.35 11.53
N GLY A 20 -1.53 1.14 10.60
CA GLY A 20 -0.11 1.46 10.52
C GLY A 20 0.76 0.25 10.17
N ASP A 21 0.17 -0.83 9.64
CA ASP A 21 0.88 -2.04 9.25
C ASP A 21 1.46 -1.87 7.84
N VAL A 22 2.65 -1.29 7.79
CA VAL A 22 3.37 -1.01 6.55
C VAL A 22 3.73 -2.29 5.79
N ASP A 23 3.97 -3.40 6.50
CA ASP A 23 4.35 -4.66 5.86
C ASP A 23 3.15 -5.31 5.17
N ALA A 24 1.99 -5.35 5.83
CA ALA A 24 0.76 -5.81 5.21
C ALA A 24 0.30 -4.89 4.07
N LEU A 25 0.50 -3.58 4.20
CA LEU A 25 0.19 -2.61 3.15
C LEU A 25 1.02 -2.85 1.89
N LEU A 26 2.30 -3.14 2.06
CA LEU A 26 3.25 -3.38 0.95
C LEU A 26 3.09 -4.75 0.29
N ALA A 27 2.52 -5.74 0.99
CA ALA A 27 2.23 -7.05 0.43
C ALA A 27 1.18 -7.00 -0.70
N GLY A 28 0.34 -5.96 -0.73
CA GLY A 28 -0.65 -5.74 -1.79
C GLY A 28 -0.10 -5.06 -3.05
N PHE A 29 1.16 -4.62 -3.06
CA PHE A 29 1.77 -3.93 -4.19
C PHE A 29 2.73 -4.82 -4.97
N THR A 30 2.80 -4.59 -6.27
CA THR A 30 3.88 -5.10 -7.12
C THR A 30 5.20 -4.40 -6.78
N GLU A 31 6.34 -4.99 -7.12
CA GLU A 31 7.65 -4.41 -6.80
C GLU A 31 7.89 -3.06 -7.48
N ASP A 32 7.27 -2.84 -8.63
CA ASP A 32 7.29 -1.64 -9.45
C ASP A 32 6.16 -0.64 -9.13
N ALA A 33 5.38 -0.89 -8.08
CA ALA A 33 4.28 -0.03 -7.72
C ALA A 33 4.74 1.42 -7.46
N VAL A 34 3.96 2.35 -7.98
CA VAL A 34 4.16 3.79 -7.80
C VAL A 34 3.00 4.33 -6.96
N TRP A 35 3.33 4.90 -5.82
CA TRP A 35 2.37 5.60 -4.98
C TRP A 35 2.46 7.09 -5.27
N ILE A 36 1.33 7.69 -5.61
CA ILE A 36 1.22 9.12 -5.88
C ILE A 36 0.27 9.70 -4.84
N THR A 37 0.79 10.52 -3.92
CA THR A 37 -0.03 11.46 -3.17
C THR A 37 -0.06 12.78 -3.94
N GLY A 38 -1.05 13.64 -3.69
CA GLY A 38 -1.15 14.95 -4.36
C GLY A 38 0.07 15.86 -4.18
N THR A 39 1.02 15.49 -3.32
CA THR A 39 2.25 16.23 -3.03
C THR A 39 3.53 15.41 -3.18
N ALA A 40 3.46 14.08 -3.35
CA ALA A 40 4.64 13.23 -3.44
C ALA A 40 4.43 12.04 -4.39
N VAL A 41 5.47 11.72 -5.16
CA VAL A 41 5.55 10.48 -5.93
C VAL A 41 6.60 9.60 -5.29
N VAL A 42 6.17 8.46 -4.78
CA VAL A 42 7.01 7.47 -4.12
C VAL A 42 7.06 6.22 -4.99
N ARG A 43 8.24 5.90 -5.49
CA ARG A 43 8.46 4.74 -6.37
C ARG A 43 9.02 3.56 -5.60
N GLY A 44 8.37 2.41 -5.74
CA GLY A 44 8.81 1.15 -5.17
C GLY A 44 8.59 1.02 -3.67
N ARG A 45 8.57 -0.23 -3.20
CA ARG A 45 8.34 -0.59 -1.77
C ARG A 45 9.35 0.06 -0.82
N ALA A 46 10.58 0.31 -1.29
CA ALA A 46 11.62 0.97 -0.49
C ALA A 46 11.29 2.44 -0.18
N GLY A 47 10.76 3.19 -1.16
CA GLY A 47 10.36 4.58 -0.94
C GLY A 47 9.16 4.70 0.00
N LEU A 48 8.25 3.73 -0.06
CA LEU A 48 7.05 3.70 0.77
C LEU A 48 7.35 3.52 2.26
N ARG A 49 8.31 2.65 2.58
CA ARG A 49 8.78 2.44 3.97
C ARG A 49 9.37 3.71 4.58
N THR A 50 9.99 4.59 3.78
CA THR A 50 10.56 5.85 4.26
C THR A 50 9.54 6.98 4.40
N CYS A 51 8.40 6.94 3.68
CA CYS A 51 7.40 8.00 3.69
C CYS A 51 6.26 7.80 4.71
N SER A 52 6.15 6.65 5.36
CA SER A 52 5.22 6.44 6.48
C SER A 52 5.96 6.66 7.82
N PRO A 53 6.03 7.88 8.37
CA PRO A 53 6.44 8.04 9.75
C PRO A 53 5.32 7.45 10.62
N GLY A 54 5.63 6.38 11.36
CA GLY A 54 4.75 5.83 12.37
C GLY A 54 4.20 6.96 13.25
N ARG A 55 2.88 7.01 13.37
CA ARG A 55 2.17 7.93 14.25
C ARG A 55 1.94 7.29 15.61
#